data_AF-A0A368ZCM7-F1
#
_entry.id   AF-A0A368ZCM7-F1
#
_cell.length_a   1.000
_cell.length_b   1.000
_cell.length_c   1.000
_cell.angle_alpha   90.00
_cell.angle_beta   90.00
_cell.angle_gamma   90.00
#
_symmetry.space_group_name_H-M   'P 1'
#
loop_
_entity.id
_entity.type
_entity.pdbx_description
1 polymer ?
#
loop_
_entity_poly.entity_id
_entity_poly.type
_entity_poly.pdbx_seq_one_letter_code
_entity_poly.pdbx_strand_id
1 'polypeptide(L)'
;MRTDLSKYDNSWYNPGSKLKRVLWYYISCFFFELGWNVSSGLKVFLLRQFGAKIGTGVVIKPRVTIKYPWKLQIGNHCWIGESVWIDNLDKVTIEDHVCVSQGALLLCGNHNYKTTSFDLFTAPIHLKEGSWVGAKASVAPGVTLESHAVLSLGAVATKNLDPYSIYSGNPAVKVKSRQIKMP
;
A
#
# COMPACT_ATOMS: atom_id res chain seq x y z
N MET A 1 35.54 -26.79 9.44
CA MET A 1 34.37 -27.41 10.12
C MET A 1 33.15 -27.29 9.22
N ARG A 2 32.28 -28.31 9.19
CA ARG A 2 30.99 -28.27 8.46
C ARG A 2 29.85 -28.37 9.45
N THR A 3 28.81 -27.57 9.25
CA THR A 3 27.56 -27.67 10.01
C THR A 3 26.86 -28.98 9.69
N ASP A 4 26.41 -29.71 10.72
CA ASP A 4 25.71 -30.99 10.60
C ASP A 4 24.37 -30.93 11.34
N LEU A 5 23.29 -30.72 10.59
CA LEU A 5 21.94 -30.60 11.12
C LEU A 5 21.32 -31.95 11.52
N SER A 6 21.94 -33.10 11.21
CA SER A 6 21.47 -34.40 11.72
C SER A 6 21.65 -34.52 13.24
N LYS A 7 22.51 -33.66 13.79
CA LYS A 7 22.77 -33.49 15.22
C LYS A 7 21.93 -32.36 15.83
N TYR A 8 20.96 -31.81 15.10
CA TYR A 8 20.07 -30.78 15.62
C TYR A 8 19.22 -31.38 16.74
N ASP A 9 19.36 -30.83 17.94
CA ASP A 9 18.61 -31.21 19.12
C ASP A 9 17.94 -29.98 19.73
N ASN A 10 16.61 -30.05 19.81
CA ASN A 10 15.76 -29.07 20.47
C ASN A 10 14.91 -29.72 21.56
N SER A 11 15.28 -30.89 22.06
CA SER A 11 14.57 -31.58 23.14
C SER A 11 14.52 -30.75 24.44
N TRP A 12 15.53 -29.90 24.66
CA TRP A 12 15.56 -28.91 25.72
C TRP A 12 14.54 -27.76 25.52
N TYR A 13 14.07 -27.54 24.29
CA TYR A 13 13.12 -26.48 23.96
C TYR A 13 11.70 -26.92 24.28
N ASN A 14 11.11 -26.30 25.30
CA ASN A 14 9.74 -26.55 25.73
C ASN A 14 8.85 -25.33 25.46
N PRO A 15 8.16 -25.27 24.30
CA PRO A 15 7.24 -24.17 23.96
C PRO A 15 5.89 -24.24 24.71
N GLY A 16 5.78 -25.09 25.74
CA GLY A 16 4.57 -25.35 26.48
C GLY A 16 3.69 -26.42 25.83
N SER A 17 2.55 -26.70 26.48
CA SER A 17 1.68 -27.81 26.10
C SER A 17 1.22 -27.71 24.65
N LYS A 18 1.23 -28.83 23.94
CA LYS A 18 0.73 -28.90 22.56
C LYS A 18 -0.70 -28.35 22.45
N LEU A 19 -1.59 -28.67 23.38
CA LEU A 19 -2.99 -28.22 23.36
C LEU A 19 -3.13 -26.68 23.44
N LYS A 20 -2.40 -26.03 24.35
CA LYS A 20 -2.43 -24.55 24.45
C LYS A 20 -1.94 -23.87 23.18
N ARG A 21 -0.89 -24.39 22.54
CA ARG A 21 -0.37 -23.84 21.27
C ARG A 21 -1.33 -24.05 20.12
N VAL A 22 -1.99 -25.21 20.10
CA VAL A 22 -3.03 -25.53 19.13
C VAL A 22 -4.21 -24.58 19.28
N LEU A 23 -4.72 -24.35 20.50
CA LEU A 23 -5.81 -23.39 20.75
C LEU A 23 -5.42 -21.94 20.45
N TRP A 24 -4.21 -21.53 20.86
CA TRP A 24 -3.70 -20.19 20.64
C TRP A 24 -3.60 -19.85 19.14
N TYR A 25 -3.15 -20.81 18.32
CA TYR A 25 -3.15 -20.69 16.87
C TYR A 25 -4.55 -20.35 16.33
N TYR A 26 -5.58 -21.08 16.76
CA TYR A 26 -6.94 -20.85 16.26
C TYR A 26 -7.55 -19.53 16.75
N ILE A 27 -7.22 -19.07 17.96
CA ILE A 27 -7.67 -17.76 18.47
C ILE A 27 -7.01 -16.63 17.69
N SER A 28 -5.69 -16.68 17.48
CA SER A 28 -4.94 -15.69 16.67
C SER A 28 -5.52 -15.60 15.24
N CYS A 29 -5.84 -16.75 14.67
CA CYS A 29 -6.46 -16.88 13.36
C CYS A 29 -7.91 -16.39 13.28
N PHE A 30 -8.67 -16.28 14.37
CA PHE A 30 -10.11 -15.94 14.33
C PHE A 30 -10.47 -14.53 14.78
N PHE A 31 -9.57 -13.87 15.49
CA PHE A 31 -9.83 -12.53 15.98
C PHE A 31 -8.72 -11.53 15.66
N PHE A 32 -7.50 -11.98 15.34
CA PHE A 32 -6.32 -11.10 15.37
C PHE A 32 -5.68 -10.90 14.00
N GLU A 33 -5.68 -11.93 13.17
CA GLU A 33 -5.20 -11.80 11.80
C GLU A 33 -6.27 -11.36 10.79
N LEU A 34 -7.50 -11.09 11.23
CA LEU A 34 -8.62 -11.17 10.28
C LEU A 34 -8.79 -9.99 9.36
N GLY A 35 -8.50 -8.78 9.82
CA GLY A 35 -8.95 -7.60 9.10
C GLY A 35 -10.45 -7.68 8.82
N TRP A 36 -11.29 -7.48 9.85
CA TRP A 36 -12.74 -7.58 9.70
C TRP A 36 -13.22 -6.92 8.40
N ASN A 37 -13.83 -7.74 7.56
CA ASN A 37 -14.18 -7.39 6.19
C ASN A 37 -15.49 -6.61 6.16
N VAL A 38 -15.45 -5.45 6.80
CA VAL A 38 -16.53 -4.47 6.77
C VAL A 38 -16.72 -4.03 5.31
N SER A 39 -17.98 -3.89 4.89
CA SER A 39 -18.31 -3.50 3.51
C SER A 39 -17.61 -2.20 3.13
N SER A 40 -17.13 -2.11 1.90
CA SER A 40 -16.48 -0.88 1.41
C SER A 40 -17.45 0.31 1.45
N GLY A 41 -18.76 0.08 1.31
CA GLY A 41 -19.78 1.12 1.47
C GLY A 41 -19.76 1.79 2.84
N LEU A 42 -19.69 1.02 3.94
CA LEU A 42 -19.60 1.59 5.28
C LEU A 42 -18.26 2.33 5.49
N LYS A 43 -17.14 1.76 5.02
CA LYS A 43 -15.83 2.42 5.08
C LYS A 43 -15.85 3.76 4.34
N VAL A 44 -16.40 3.80 3.12
CA VAL A 44 -16.51 5.01 2.30
C VAL A 44 -17.43 6.04 2.96
N PHE A 45 -18.58 5.60 3.48
CA PHE A 45 -19.49 6.47 4.23
C PHE A 45 -18.76 7.16 5.38
N LEU A 46 -18.07 6.40 6.23
CA LEU A 46 -17.30 6.92 7.35
C LEU A 46 -16.21 7.88 6.88
N LEU A 47 -15.40 7.51 5.89
CA LEU A 47 -14.34 8.38 5.36
C LEU A 47 -14.87 9.73 4.87
N ARG A 48 -16.03 9.74 4.20
CA ARG A 48 -16.68 10.97 3.76
C ARG A 48 -17.13 11.85 4.94
N GLN A 49 -17.60 11.27 6.04
CA GLN A 49 -17.92 12.04 7.26
C GLN A 49 -16.69 12.75 7.85
N PHE A 50 -15.49 12.22 7.61
CA PHE A 50 -14.21 12.82 8.01
C PHE A 50 -13.55 13.67 6.91
N GLY A 51 -14.30 14.07 5.88
CA GLY A 51 -13.87 15.02 4.86
C GLY A 51 -13.18 14.42 3.63
N ALA A 52 -13.08 13.09 3.53
CA ALA A 52 -12.55 12.47 2.31
C ALA A 52 -13.52 12.67 1.13
N LYS A 53 -12.99 12.95 -0.05
CA LYS A 53 -13.76 13.03 -1.29
C LYS A 53 -13.62 11.71 -2.03
N ILE A 54 -14.64 10.86 -1.97
CA ILE A 54 -14.58 9.51 -2.55
C ILE A 54 -15.72 9.35 -3.55
N GLY A 55 -15.42 8.90 -4.77
CA GLY A 55 -16.39 8.63 -5.83
C GLY A 55 -17.21 7.36 -5.62
N THR A 56 -17.87 6.88 -6.68
CA THR A 56 -18.71 5.69 -6.66
C THR A 56 -17.92 4.42 -7.01
N GLY A 57 -18.36 3.26 -6.53
CA GLY A 57 -17.74 1.98 -6.89
C GLY A 57 -16.33 1.77 -6.34
N VAL A 58 -15.93 2.50 -5.29
CA VAL A 58 -14.61 2.35 -4.66
C VAL A 58 -14.60 1.14 -3.72
N VAL A 59 -13.62 0.26 -3.93
CA VAL A 59 -13.37 -0.91 -3.09
C VAL A 59 -12.23 -0.60 -2.13
N ILE A 60 -12.50 -0.72 -0.82
CA ILE A 60 -11.50 -0.57 0.24
C ILE A 60 -11.43 -1.89 1.02
N LYS A 61 -10.30 -2.58 0.86
CA LYS A 61 -10.05 -3.88 1.47
C LYS A 61 -9.71 -3.75 2.96
N PRO A 62 -9.66 -4.86 3.72
CA PRO A 62 -9.30 -4.81 5.13
C PRO A 62 -7.92 -4.21 5.40
N ARG A 63 -7.73 -3.69 6.61
CA ARG A 63 -6.44 -3.22 7.11
C ARG A 63 -5.82 -2.05 6.33
N VAL A 64 -6.59 -1.38 5.47
CA VAL A 64 -6.17 -0.13 4.85
C VAL A 64 -6.04 0.94 5.95
N THR A 65 -4.89 1.61 5.97
CA THR A 65 -4.58 2.69 6.92
C THR A 65 -4.56 4.00 6.17
N ILE A 66 -5.37 4.96 6.59
CA ILE A 66 -5.45 6.31 6.03
C ILE A 66 -5.18 7.28 7.17
N LYS A 67 -4.20 8.18 7.02
CA LYS A 67 -3.81 9.09 8.11
C LYS A 67 -4.76 10.25 8.30
N TYR A 68 -5.07 10.99 7.24
CA TYR A 68 -5.90 12.19 7.29
C TYR A 68 -6.99 12.14 6.21
N PRO A 69 -8.20 11.65 6.50
CA PRO A 69 -9.27 11.51 5.50
C PRO A 69 -9.57 12.82 4.74
N TRP A 70 -9.54 13.99 5.38
CA TRP A 70 -9.76 15.30 4.74
C TRP A 70 -8.69 15.72 3.71
N LYS A 71 -7.56 15.01 3.63
CA LYS A 71 -6.52 15.17 2.60
C LYS A 71 -6.58 14.09 1.51
N LEU A 72 -7.60 13.23 1.53
CA LEU A 72 -7.74 12.11 0.59
C LEU A 72 -8.85 12.40 -0.44
N GLN A 73 -8.48 12.27 -1.71
CA GLN A 73 -9.42 12.25 -2.82
C GLN A 73 -9.26 10.94 -3.59
N ILE A 74 -10.37 10.21 -3.79
CA ILE A 74 -10.45 8.99 -4.57
C ILE A 74 -11.58 9.16 -5.59
N GLY A 75 -11.29 8.90 -6.86
CA GLY A 75 -12.23 8.92 -7.97
C GLY A 75 -13.21 7.75 -7.94
N ASN A 76 -13.77 7.47 -9.11
CA ASN A 76 -14.72 6.39 -9.33
C ASN A 76 -14.01 5.08 -9.65
N HIS A 77 -14.61 3.97 -9.25
CA HIS A 77 -14.19 2.62 -9.65
C HIS A 77 -12.72 2.30 -9.30
N CYS A 78 -12.23 2.82 -8.18
CA CYS A 78 -10.87 2.55 -7.69
C CYS A 78 -10.83 1.30 -6.78
N TRP A 79 -9.65 0.69 -6.70
CA TRP A 79 -9.37 -0.43 -5.80
C TRP A 79 -8.22 -0.10 -4.84
N ILE A 80 -8.47 -0.22 -3.54
CA ILE A 80 -7.47 -0.06 -2.47
C ILE A 80 -7.30 -1.39 -1.73
N GLY A 81 -6.16 -2.05 -1.98
CA GLY A 81 -5.82 -3.40 -1.52
C GLY A 81 -5.55 -3.51 -0.02
N GLU A 82 -5.47 -4.74 0.48
CA GLU A 82 -5.26 -5.04 1.89
C GLU A 82 -3.98 -4.41 2.43
N SER A 83 -4.02 -3.88 3.66
CA SER A 83 -2.84 -3.35 4.33
C SER A 83 -2.12 -2.22 3.56
N VAL A 84 -2.80 -1.56 2.61
CA VAL A 84 -2.29 -0.34 1.99
C VAL A 84 -2.18 0.74 3.06
N TRP A 85 -1.06 1.46 3.08
CA TRP A 85 -0.87 2.60 3.95
C TRP A 85 -0.79 3.88 3.12
N ILE A 86 -1.77 4.76 3.36
CA ILE A 86 -1.85 6.09 2.79
C ILE A 86 -1.44 7.10 3.88
N ASP A 87 -0.14 7.41 3.93
CA ASP A 87 0.46 8.40 4.85
C ASP A 87 0.36 9.80 4.25
N ASN A 88 -0.89 10.26 4.07
CA ASN A 88 -1.23 11.51 3.39
C ASN A 88 -1.03 12.75 4.29
N LEU A 89 0.22 13.00 4.67
CA LEU A 89 0.67 14.26 5.30
C LEU A 89 0.41 15.50 4.42
N ASP A 90 0.31 15.28 3.11
CA ASP A 90 -0.18 16.22 2.11
C ASP A 90 -1.33 15.58 1.32
N LYS A 91 -1.87 16.27 0.31
CA LYS A 91 -2.96 15.76 -0.53
C LYS A 91 -2.54 14.49 -1.27
N VAL A 92 -3.34 13.44 -1.14
CA VAL A 92 -3.29 12.26 -2.01
C VAL A 92 -4.50 12.29 -2.92
N THR A 93 -4.26 12.36 -4.22
CA THR A 93 -5.30 12.33 -5.26
C THR A 93 -5.17 11.04 -6.04
N ILE A 94 -6.23 10.23 -6.01
CA ILE A 94 -6.38 8.99 -6.76
C ILE A 94 -7.54 9.23 -7.74
N GLU A 95 -7.27 9.25 -9.03
CA GLU A 95 -8.29 9.44 -10.07
C GLU A 95 -9.08 8.16 -10.36
N ASP A 96 -9.97 8.24 -11.34
CA ASP A 96 -10.86 7.16 -11.72
C ASP A 96 -10.08 5.92 -12.20
N HIS A 97 -10.63 4.74 -11.95
CA HIS A 97 -10.07 3.46 -12.43
C HIS A 97 -8.63 3.16 -11.96
N VAL A 98 -8.17 3.76 -10.86
CA VAL A 98 -6.86 3.48 -10.27
C VAL A 98 -6.89 2.25 -9.37
N CYS A 99 -5.84 1.44 -9.47
CA CYS A 99 -5.60 0.31 -8.58
C CYS A 99 -4.37 0.55 -7.70
N VAL A 100 -4.54 0.42 -6.37
CA VAL A 100 -3.46 0.39 -5.39
C VAL A 100 -3.48 -0.98 -4.72
N SER A 101 -2.51 -1.82 -5.07
CA SER A 101 -2.46 -3.21 -4.62
C SER A 101 -1.94 -3.35 -3.18
N GLN A 102 -2.18 -4.52 -2.60
CA GLN A 102 -1.96 -4.82 -1.19
C GLN A 102 -0.55 -4.49 -0.67
N GLY A 103 -0.50 -3.95 0.55
CA GLY A 103 0.73 -3.57 1.23
C GLY A 103 1.49 -2.41 0.59
N ALA A 104 0.93 -1.75 -0.43
CA ALA A 104 1.56 -0.58 -1.02
C ALA A 104 1.59 0.61 -0.05
N LEU A 105 2.61 1.45 -0.21
CA LEU A 105 2.87 2.62 0.61
C LEU A 105 2.76 3.89 -0.24
N LEU A 106 1.86 4.81 0.14
CA LEU A 106 1.78 6.15 -0.43
C LEU A 106 2.25 7.14 0.64
N LEU A 107 3.46 7.69 0.48
CA LEU A 107 4.14 8.44 1.55
C LEU A 107 4.31 9.91 1.14
N CYS A 108 3.54 10.82 1.73
CA CYS A 108 3.62 12.25 1.40
C CYS A 108 4.68 13.03 2.17
N GLY A 109 5.25 12.49 3.24
CA GLY A 109 6.25 13.19 4.05
C GLY A 109 7.64 12.58 3.98
N ASN A 110 8.64 13.42 4.17
CA ASN A 110 10.02 13.04 4.42
C ASN A 110 10.71 14.17 5.21
N HIS A 111 12.00 14.03 5.50
CA HIS A 111 12.79 15.06 6.16
C HIS A 111 13.87 15.61 5.24
N ASN A 112 14.17 16.90 5.40
CA ASN A 112 15.30 17.51 4.70
C ASN A 112 16.62 17.08 5.36
N TYR A 113 17.11 15.92 4.94
CA TYR A 113 18.37 15.34 5.42
C TYR A 113 19.63 16.16 5.08
N LYS A 114 19.50 17.23 4.29
CA LYS A 114 20.60 18.15 3.96
C LYS A 114 20.72 19.30 4.96
N THR A 115 19.78 19.44 5.87
CA THR A 115 19.76 20.48 6.91
C THR A 115 19.92 19.87 8.29
N THR A 116 20.65 20.54 9.19
CA THR A 116 20.83 20.07 10.57
C THR A 116 19.54 20.05 11.37
N SER A 117 18.56 20.88 11.02
CA SER A 117 17.22 20.89 11.59
C SER A 117 16.40 19.64 11.23
N PHE A 118 16.75 18.95 10.14
CA PHE A 118 16.05 17.76 9.66
C PHE A 118 14.54 18.02 9.50
N ASP A 119 14.17 19.22 9.05
CA ASP A 119 12.78 19.66 9.04
C ASP A 119 11.88 18.74 8.19
N LEU A 120 10.63 18.59 8.61
CA LEU A 120 9.60 17.93 7.83
C LEU A 120 9.38 18.67 6.51
N PHE A 121 9.42 17.92 5.42
CA PHE A 121 8.93 18.34 4.12
C PHE A 121 7.80 17.40 3.70
N THR A 122 6.75 17.98 3.10
CA THR A 122 5.65 17.21 2.53
C THR A 122 5.44 17.59 1.07
N ALA A 123 4.99 16.63 0.28
CA ALA A 123 4.55 16.89 -1.08
C ALA A 123 3.40 15.95 -1.47
N PRO A 124 2.46 16.43 -2.31
CA PRO A 124 1.30 15.65 -2.71
C PRO A 124 1.68 14.45 -3.57
N ILE A 125 0.85 13.41 -3.55
CA ILE A 125 0.94 12.28 -4.48
C ILE A 125 -0.30 12.33 -5.39
N HIS A 126 -0.09 12.11 -6.68
CA HIS A 126 -1.16 12.08 -7.68
C HIS A 126 -1.08 10.80 -8.51
N LEU A 127 -2.08 9.93 -8.35
CA LEU A 127 -2.25 8.73 -9.18
C LEU A 127 -3.34 9.04 -10.22
N LYS A 128 -2.96 9.21 -11.48
CA LYS A 128 -3.89 9.55 -12.57
C LYS A 128 -4.65 8.34 -13.08
N GLU A 129 -5.69 8.62 -13.88
CA GLU A 129 -6.64 7.63 -14.37
C GLU A 129 -5.96 6.36 -14.92
N GLY A 130 -6.48 5.20 -14.53
CA GLY A 130 -6.01 3.90 -15.01
C GLY A 130 -4.61 3.49 -14.54
N SER A 131 -3.95 4.31 -13.71
CA SER A 131 -2.65 3.97 -13.14
C SER A 131 -2.76 2.82 -12.13
N TRP A 132 -1.63 2.13 -11.94
CA TRP A 132 -1.55 0.96 -11.06
C TRP A 132 -0.30 0.99 -10.20
N VAL A 133 -0.50 1.01 -8.88
CA VAL A 133 0.54 0.79 -7.87
C VAL A 133 0.52 -0.68 -7.48
N GLY A 134 1.57 -1.42 -7.83
CA GLY A 134 1.74 -2.84 -7.57
C GLY A 134 1.87 -3.16 -6.09
N ALA A 135 1.70 -4.44 -5.73
CA ALA A 135 1.70 -4.85 -4.33
C ALA A 135 3.06 -4.57 -3.67
N LYS A 136 3.04 -4.14 -2.41
CA LYS A 136 4.24 -3.74 -1.64
C LYS A 136 5.12 -2.68 -2.33
N ALA A 137 4.63 -2.02 -3.37
CA ALA A 137 5.32 -0.90 -4.00
C ALA A 137 5.21 0.35 -3.13
N SER A 138 6.15 1.28 -3.28
CA SER A 138 6.20 2.52 -2.50
C SER A 138 6.25 3.74 -3.42
N VAL A 139 5.46 4.76 -3.10
CA VAL A 139 5.41 6.03 -3.83
C VAL A 139 5.91 7.14 -2.91
N ALA A 140 7.00 7.79 -3.32
CA ALA A 140 7.66 8.86 -2.57
C ALA A 140 6.87 10.19 -2.64
N PRO A 141 7.19 11.17 -1.77
CA PRO A 141 6.54 12.48 -1.79
C PRO A 141 6.70 13.18 -3.15
N GLY A 142 5.64 13.83 -3.61
CA GLY A 142 5.67 14.62 -4.86
C GLY A 142 5.53 13.80 -6.13
N VAL A 143 5.46 12.47 -6.03
CA VAL A 143 5.41 11.61 -7.22
C VAL A 143 4.01 11.60 -7.83
N THR A 144 3.99 11.80 -9.15
CA THR A 144 2.83 11.59 -10.01
C THR A 144 3.01 10.32 -10.83
N LEU A 145 2.02 9.41 -10.76
CA LEU A 145 1.86 8.34 -11.74
C LEU A 145 0.93 8.87 -12.83
N GLU A 146 1.46 9.12 -14.01
CA GLU A 146 0.65 9.58 -15.14
C GLU A 146 -0.34 8.52 -15.62
N SER A 147 -1.25 8.92 -16.51
CA SER A 147 -2.36 8.08 -16.96
C SER A 147 -1.87 6.71 -17.42
N HIS A 148 -2.48 5.65 -16.88
CA HIS A 148 -2.16 4.26 -17.17
C HIS A 148 -0.73 3.80 -16.83
N ALA A 149 0.07 4.59 -16.11
CA ALA A 149 1.38 4.17 -15.62
C ALA A 149 1.27 3.00 -14.63
N VAL A 150 2.28 2.13 -14.61
CA VAL A 150 2.35 0.97 -13.70
C VAL A 150 3.64 1.02 -12.92
N LEU A 151 3.53 1.04 -11.59
CA LEU A 151 4.64 0.75 -10.69
C LEU A 151 4.55 -0.72 -10.29
N SER A 152 5.51 -1.54 -10.68
CA SER A 152 5.42 -2.99 -10.47
C SER A 152 5.56 -3.41 -8.99
N LEU A 153 5.33 -4.69 -8.73
CA LEU A 153 5.52 -5.34 -7.42
C LEU A 153 6.83 -4.90 -6.74
N GLY A 154 6.73 -4.42 -5.50
CA GLY A 154 7.88 -4.06 -4.67
C GLY A 154 8.72 -2.88 -5.17
N ALA A 155 8.33 -2.21 -6.25
CA ALA A 155 9.10 -1.12 -6.82
C ALA A 155 8.94 0.18 -6.01
N VAL A 156 9.93 1.06 -6.09
CA VAL A 156 9.97 2.32 -5.32
C VAL A 156 10.03 3.50 -6.28
N ALA A 157 8.90 4.18 -6.47
CA ALA A 157 8.82 5.38 -7.28
C ALA A 157 9.39 6.57 -6.49
N THR A 158 10.54 7.07 -6.93
CA THR A 158 11.19 8.29 -6.41
C THR A 158 11.07 9.48 -7.36
N LYS A 159 10.48 9.26 -8.54
CA LYS A 159 10.24 10.25 -9.60
C LYS A 159 8.90 9.94 -10.25
N ASN A 160 8.38 10.89 -11.03
CA ASN A 160 7.16 10.71 -11.80
C ASN A 160 7.30 9.55 -12.80
N LEU A 161 6.20 8.85 -13.04
CA LEU A 161 6.12 7.79 -14.05
C LEU A 161 5.40 8.31 -15.29
N ASP A 162 5.97 8.04 -16.45
CA ASP A 162 5.40 8.41 -17.75
C ASP A 162 4.05 7.72 -18.01
N PRO A 163 3.16 8.33 -18.81
CA PRO A 163 1.90 7.71 -19.19
C PRO A 163 2.15 6.42 -19.97
N TYR A 164 1.23 5.47 -19.87
CA TYR A 164 1.28 4.18 -20.55
C TYR A 164 2.65 3.49 -20.46
N SER A 165 3.29 3.54 -19.29
CA SER A 165 4.63 3.01 -19.07
C SER A 165 4.68 2.15 -17.82
N ILE A 166 5.56 1.15 -17.83
CA ILE A 166 5.75 0.22 -16.73
C ILE A 166 7.13 0.49 -16.13
N TYR A 167 7.17 0.64 -14.81
CA TYR A 167 8.37 0.88 -14.02
C TYR A 167 8.59 -0.23 -13.01
N SER A 168 9.84 -0.60 -12.78
CA SER A 168 10.24 -1.64 -11.83
C SER A 168 11.58 -1.31 -11.16
N GLY A 169 11.82 -1.91 -9.99
CA GLY A 169 13.06 -1.76 -9.23
C GLY A 169 12.98 -0.76 -8.07
N ASN A 170 14.10 -0.66 -7.35
CA ASN A 170 14.30 0.31 -6.27
C ASN A 170 15.69 0.95 -6.44
N PRO A 171 15.79 2.21 -6.94
CA PRO A 171 14.67 3.04 -7.40
C PRO A 171 14.04 2.49 -8.69
N ALA A 172 12.75 2.81 -8.90
CA ALA A 172 12.01 2.33 -10.05
C ALA A 172 12.48 3.02 -11.34
N VAL A 173 12.74 2.23 -12.38
CA VAL A 173 13.10 2.70 -13.73
C VAL A 173 12.10 2.19 -14.75
N LYS A 174 11.90 2.95 -15.82
CA LYS A 174 11.02 2.54 -16.94
C LYS A 174 11.59 1.30 -17.60
N VAL A 175 10.81 0.22 -17.63
CA VAL A 175 11.21 -1.07 -18.22
C VAL A 175 10.59 -1.33 -19.59
N LYS A 176 9.37 -0.84 -19.83
CA LYS A 176 8.69 -0.92 -21.14
C LYS A 176 7.45 -0.03 -21.19
N SER A 177 6.93 0.19 -22.39
CA SER A 177 5.60 0.78 -22.58
C SER A 177 4.51 -0.25 -22.24
N ARG A 178 3.40 0.22 -21.66
CA ARG A 178 2.17 -0.54 -21.44
C ARG A 178 1.32 -0.46 -22.71
N GLN A 179 1.05 -1.60 -23.31
CA GLN A 179 0.09 -1.72 -24.41
C GLN A 179 -1.21 -2.30 -23.87
N ILE A 180 -2.33 -1.62 -24.10
CA ILE A 180 -3.67 -2.10 -23.74
C ILE A 180 -4.29 -2.67 -25.02
N LYS A 181 -4.64 -3.96 -24.99
CA LYS A 181 -5.35 -4.60 -26.09
C LYS A 181 -6.83 -4.62 -25.74
N MET A 182 -7.67 -4.34 -26.74
CA MET A 182 -9.08 -4.65 -26.64
C MET A 182 -9.25 -6.17 -26.54
N PRO A 183 -10.20 -6.65 -25.73
CA PRO A 183 -10.49 -8.07 -25.62
C PRO A 183 -10.93 -8.67 -26.96
#